data_AF-A0A3N2NXS7-F1
#
_entry.id   AF-A0A3N2NXS7-F1
#
_cell.length_a   1.000
_cell.length_b   1.000
_cell.length_c   1.000
_cell.angle_alpha   90.00
_cell.angle_beta   90.00
_cell.angle_gamma   90.00
#
_symmetry.space_group_name_H-M   'P 1'
#
loop_
_entity.id
_entity.type
_entity.pdbx_description
1 polymer ?
#
loop_
_entity_poly.entity_id
_entity_poly.type
_entity_poly.pdbx_seq_one_letter_code
_entity_poly.pdbx_strand_id
1 'polypeptide(L)'
;MTSTAPDNDLYAGLDERQRAELDRRCDYHPPADLATAERHARWRAAVKVLMAEAMRSLPPGRESSLVLTALDDALMYGNAAIARPPMPSARPAGH
;
A
#
# COMPACT_ATOMS: atom_id res chain seq x y z
N MET A 1 -8.39 24.40 -19.96
CA MET A 1 -8.10 22.98 -19.70
C MET A 1 -7.81 22.83 -18.22
N THR A 2 -8.85 22.67 -17.40
CA THR A 2 -8.73 22.40 -15.97
C THR A 2 -8.65 20.89 -15.79
N SER A 3 -7.47 20.42 -15.39
CA SER A 3 -7.25 19.02 -15.01
C SER A 3 -7.95 18.74 -13.69
N THR A 4 -9.11 18.10 -13.75
CA THR A 4 -9.74 17.49 -12.59
C THR A 4 -8.95 16.22 -12.29
N ALA A 5 -7.92 16.32 -11.44
CA ALA A 5 -7.45 15.12 -10.76
C ALA A 5 -8.70 14.52 -10.08
N PRO A 6 -9.03 13.23 -10.30
CA PRO A 6 -10.13 12.65 -9.56
C PRO A 6 -9.80 12.85 -8.09
N ASP A 7 -10.74 13.45 -7.37
CA ASP A 7 -10.76 13.47 -5.92
C ASP A 7 -10.83 11.99 -5.52
N ASN A 8 -9.67 11.36 -5.43
CA ASN A 8 -9.53 9.92 -5.29
C ASN A 8 -9.75 9.66 -3.80
N ASP A 9 -11.00 9.80 -3.37
CA ASP A 9 -11.43 9.34 -2.07
C ASP A 9 -11.09 7.85 -2.03
N LEU A 10 -10.00 7.56 -1.30
CA LEU A 10 -9.41 6.25 -1.12
C LEU A 10 -10.47 5.21 -0.72
N TYR A 11 -11.50 5.67 -0.02
CA TYR A 11 -12.53 4.83 0.54
C TYR A 11 -13.87 4.92 -0.21
N ALA A 12 -13.97 5.70 -1.28
CA ALA A 12 -15.20 5.79 -2.07
C ALA A 12 -15.59 4.40 -2.59
N GLY A 13 -16.87 4.03 -2.43
CA GLY A 13 -17.39 2.73 -2.87
C GLY A 13 -17.02 1.53 -1.99
N LEU A 14 -16.33 1.73 -0.86
CA LEU A 14 -16.08 0.68 0.13
C LEU A 14 -17.14 0.69 1.24
N ASP A 15 -17.59 -0.50 1.64
CA ASP A 15 -18.42 -0.66 2.83
C ASP A 15 -17.58 -0.54 4.14
N GLU A 16 -18.26 -0.48 5.28
CA GLU A 16 -17.60 -0.31 6.58
C GLU A 16 -16.62 -1.44 6.92
N ARG A 17 -16.94 -2.67 6.54
CA ARG A 17 -16.07 -3.84 6.77
C ARG A 17 -14.81 -3.76 5.91
N GLN A 18 -14.95 -3.36 4.65
CA GLN A 18 -13.85 -3.16 3.71
C GLN A 18 -12.93 -2.03 4.18
N ARG A 19 -13.49 -0.91 4.66
CA ARG A 19 -12.74 0.20 5.25
C ARG A 19 -11.91 -0.26 6.47
N ALA A 20 -12.54 -0.95 7.42
CA ALA A 20 -11.85 -1.45 8.61
C ALA A 20 -10.77 -2.50 8.29
N GLU A 21 -11.00 -3.35 7.29
CA GLU A 21 -9.98 -4.29 6.80
C GLU A 21 -8.78 -3.55 6.20
N LEU A 22 -9.03 -2.52 5.38
CA LEU A 22 -8.01 -1.74 4.71
C LEU A 22 -7.09 -1.02 5.71
N ASP A 23 -7.67 -0.41 6.75
CA ASP A 23 -6.90 0.25 7.80
C ASP A 23 -6.06 -0.76 8.60
N ARG A 24 -6.66 -1.87 9.03
CA ARG A 24 -5.95 -2.92 9.79
C ARG A 24 -4.73 -3.48 9.06
N ARG A 25 -4.82 -3.61 7.74
CA ARG A 25 -3.71 -4.11 6.90
C ARG A 25 -2.58 -3.11 6.74
N CYS A 26 -2.90 -1.82 6.74
CA CYS A 26 -1.97 -0.77 6.33
C CYS A 26 -1.37 0.02 7.49
N ASP A 27 -2.02 0.04 8.66
CA ASP A 27 -1.60 0.86 9.80
C ASP A 27 -0.52 0.14 10.63
N TYR A 28 0.61 0.82 10.86
CA TYR A 28 1.73 0.28 11.65
C TYR A 28 2.52 1.40 12.35
N HIS A 29 3.17 1.06 13.47
CA HIS A 29 3.95 2.01 14.28
C HIS A 29 5.10 2.67 13.50
N PRO A 30 5.28 4.00 13.65
CA PRO A 30 6.34 4.73 12.95
C PRO A 30 7.74 4.38 13.52
N PRO A 31 8.76 4.25 12.67
CA PRO A 31 10.16 4.18 13.11
C PRO A 31 10.61 5.50 13.75
N ALA A 32 11.67 5.45 14.56
CA ALA A 32 12.21 6.61 15.28
C ALA A 32 12.86 7.67 14.37
N ASP A 33 13.37 7.26 13.20
CA ASP A 33 13.95 8.17 12.21
C ASP A 33 12.86 8.70 11.26
N LEU A 34 12.80 10.03 11.12
CA LEU A 34 11.78 10.71 10.32
C LEU A 34 11.88 10.35 8.84
N ALA A 35 13.08 10.31 8.27
CA ALA A 35 13.26 10.00 6.85
C ALA A 35 12.80 8.57 6.52
N THR A 36 13.09 7.62 7.40
CA THR A 36 12.63 6.23 7.31
C THR A 36 11.10 6.16 7.50
N ALA A 37 10.54 6.91 8.45
CA ALA A 37 9.10 6.97 8.67
C ALA A 37 8.35 7.51 7.44
N GLU A 38 8.86 8.55 6.80
CA GLU A 38 8.28 9.09 5.57
C GLU A 38 8.36 8.09 4.40
N ARG A 39 9.47 7.36 4.25
CA ARG A 39 9.59 6.31 3.23
C ARG A 39 8.54 5.21 3.44
N HIS A 40 8.36 4.76 4.68
CA HIS A 40 7.31 3.80 5.01
C HIS A 40 5.92 4.35 4.73
N ALA A 41 5.63 5.60 5.12
CA ALA A 41 4.34 6.22 4.89
C ALA A 41 4.01 6.29 3.40
N ARG A 42 4.96 6.71 2.55
CA ARG A 42 4.78 6.73 1.09
C ARG A 42 4.53 5.34 0.51
N TRP A 43 5.29 4.32 0.93
CA TRP A 43 5.09 2.95 0.46
C TRP A 43 3.73 2.38 0.87
N ARG A 44 3.35 2.53 2.14
CA ARG A 44 2.04 2.10 2.67
C ARG A 44 0.89 2.77 1.92
N ALA A 45 0.98 4.08 1.70
CA ALA A 45 -0.05 4.81 0.96
C ALA A 45 -0.23 4.28 -0.46
N ALA A 46 0.87 3.99 -1.18
CA ALA A 46 0.81 3.43 -2.52
C ALA A 46 0.14 2.05 -2.56
N VAL A 47 0.51 1.15 -1.65
CA VAL A 47 -0.11 -0.19 -1.57
C VAL A 47 -1.58 -0.09 -1.16
N LYS A 48 -1.93 0.82 -0.23
CA LYS A 48 -3.31 1.04 0.23
C LYS A 48 -4.22 1.48 -0.92
N VAL A 49 -3.74 2.35 -1.82
CA VAL A 49 -4.47 2.74 -3.04
C VAL A 49 -4.75 1.54 -3.93
N LEU A 50 -3.76 0.67 -4.16
CA LEU A 50 -3.94 -0.50 -5.01
C LEU A 50 -4.87 -1.56 -4.38
N MET A 51 -4.81 -1.75 -3.06
CA MET A 51 -5.76 -2.60 -2.34
C MET A 51 -7.19 -2.07 -2.43
N ALA A 52 -7.40 -0.76 -2.25
CA ALA A 52 -8.71 -0.13 -2.40
C ALA A 52 -9.25 -0.33 -3.83
N GLU A 53 -8.41 -0.17 -4.84
CA GLU A 53 -8.78 -0.43 -6.22
C GLU A 53 -9.16 -1.90 -6.47
N ALA A 54 -8.39 -2.84 -5.93
CA ALA A 54 -8.71 -4.26 -6.02
C ALA A 54 -10.06 -4.59 -5.35
N MET A 55 -10.35 -4.01 -4.19
CA MET A 55 -11.63 -4.19 -3.49
C MET A 55 -12.83 -3.63 -4.26
N ARG A 56 -12.65 -2.53 -5.01
CA ARG A 56 -13.70 -1.90 -5.82
C ARG A 56 -13.95 -2.64 -7.13
N SER A 57 -12.88 -3.04 -7.80
CA SER A 57 -12.94 -3.39 -9.22
C SER A 57 -12.95 -4.90 -9.47
N LEU A 58 -12.52 -5.73 -8.51
CA LEU A 58 -12.51 -7.18 -8.66
C LEU A 58 -13.76 -7.82 -8.07
N PRO A 59 -14.39 -8.78 -8.77
CA PRO A 59 -15.48 -9.56 -8.19
C PRO A 59 -15.06 -10.30 -6.91
N PRO A 60 -15.96 -10.46 -5.93
CA PRO A 60 -15.67 -11.22 -4.73
C PRO A 60 -15.43 -12.70 -5.07
N GLY A 61 -14.30 -13.23 -4.62
CA GLY A 61 -13.89 -14.60 -4.96
C GLY A 61 -12.52 -14.97 -4.44
N ARG A 62 -12.05 -16.16 -4.83
CA ARG A 62 -10.73 -16.69 -4.46
C ARG A 62 -9.63 -15.80 -5.02
N GLU A 63 -9.77 -15.37 -6.27
CA GLU A 63 -8.79 -14.60 -7.00
C GLU A 63 -8.60 -13.21 -6.38
N SER A 64 -9.68 -12.50 -6.04
CA SER A 64 -9.58 -11.20 -5.34
C SER A 64 -8.97 -11.35 -3.95
N SER A 65 -9.26 -12.45 -3.24
CA SER A 65 -8.60 -12.76 -1.97
C SER A 65 -7.09 -12.96 -2.15
N LEU A 66 -6.67 -13.69 -3.19
CA LEU A 66 -5.25 -13.90 -3.51
C LEU A 66 -4.55 -12.60 -3.92
N VAL A 67 -5.22 -11.71 -4.65
CA VAL A 67 -4.69 -10.39 -4.97
C VAL A 67 -4.41 -9.61 -3.69
N LEU A 68 -5.37 -9.55 -2.75
CA LEU A 68 -5.17 -8.86 -1.47
C LEU A 68 -4.03 -9.48 -0.65
N THR A 69 -3.91 -10.81 -0.62
CA THR A 69 -2.78 -11.49 0.03
C THR A 69 -1.44 -11.12 -0.62
N ALA A 70 -1.35 -11.10 -1.94
CA ALA A 70 -0.12 -10.72 -2.64
C ALA A 70 0.26 -9.25 -2.39
N LEU A 71 -0.73 -8.38 -2.22
CA LEU A 71 -0.52 -6.98 -1.84
C LEU A 71 -0.06 -6.85 -0.38
N ASP A 72 -0.52 -7.71 0.54
CA ASP A 72 0.03 -7.77 1.91
C ASP A 72 1.51 -8.18 1.89
N ASP A 73 1.87 -9.18 1.08
CA ASP A 73 3.26 -9.61 0.93
C ASP A 73 4.11 -8.47 0.37
N ALA A 74 3.62 -7.76 -0.65
CA ALA A 74 4.29 -6.58 -1.20
C ALA A 74 4.47 -5.49 -0.12
N LEU A 75 3.44 -5.22 0.68
CA LEU A 75 3.51 -4.28 1.80
C LEU A 75 4.60 -4.66 2.79
N MET A 76 4.59 -5.92 3.24
CA MET A 76 5.53 -6.47 4.20
C MET A 76 6.98 -6.40 3.67
N TYR A 77 7.24 -6.93 2.49
CA TYR A 77 8.59 -6.97 1.93
C TYR A 77 9.12 -5.59 1.54
N GLY A 78 8.27 -4.68 1.05
CA GLY A 78 8.68 -3.30 0.77
C GLY A 78 9.03 -2.54 2.05
N ASN A 79 8.27 -2.71 3.14
CA ASN A 79 8.64 -2.17 4.45
C ASN A 79 9.96 -2.78 4.95
N ALA A 80 10.17 -4.09 4.80
CA ALA A 80 11.42 -4.73 5.18
C ALA A 80 12.62 -4.19 4.38
N ALA A 81 12.45 -3.92 3.08
CA ALA A 81 13.49 -3.33 2.23
C ALA A 81 13.81 -1.88 2.64
N ILE A 82 12.83 -1.11 3.12
CA ILE A 82 13.05 0.24 3.67
C ILE A 82 13.88 0.18 4.96
N ALA A 83 13.59 -0.78 5.83
CA ALA A 83 14.21 -0.91 7.15
C ALA A 83 15.62 -1.54 7.13
N ARG A 84 16.02 -2.19 6.04
CA ARG A 84 17.32 -2.88 5.93
C ARG A 84 18.37 -2.01 5.23
N PRO A 85 19.66 -2.15 5.57
CA PRO A 85 20.74 -1.55 4.78
C PRO A 85 20.70 -2.04 3.32
N PRO A 86 21.07 -1.18 2.35
CA PRO A 86 21.18 -1.61 0.96
C PRO A 86 22.20 -2.74 0.82
N MET A 87 21.92 -3.71 -0.06
CA MET A 87 22.89 -4.76 -0.35
C MET A 87 24.14 -4.14 -1.00
N PRO A 88 25.36 -4.60 -0.68
CA PRO A 88 26.62 -4.00 -1.17
C PRO A 88 26.75 -3.91 -2.70
N SER A 89 25.95 -4.66 -3.45
CA SER A 89 25.93 -4.70 -4.92
C SER A 89 24.51 -4.54 -5.51
N ALA A 90 23.58 -3.97 -4.75
CA ALA A 90 22.24 -3.68 -5.25
C ALA A 90 22.29 -2.70 -6.43
N ARG A 91 21.35 -2.87 -7.39
CA ARG A 91 21.11 -1.83 -8.39
C ARG A 91 20.63 -0.55 -7.70
N PRO A 92 20.99 0.63 -8.24
CA PRO A 92 20.41 1.88 -7.77
C PRO A 92 18.87 1.84 -7.85
N ALA A 93 18.21 2.59 -6.97
CA ALA A 93 16.76 2.74 -7.04
C ALA A 93 16.35 3.37 -8.38
N GLY A 94 15.27 2.88 -8.98
CA GLY A 94 14.72 3.41 -10.24
C GLY A 94 15.25 2.77 -11.53
N HIS A 95 15.80 1.55 -11.45
CA HIS A 95 16.27 0.76 -12.59
C HIS A 95 15.42 -0.49 -12.86
#